data_AF-A0A0C2F3Z8-F1
#
_entry.id   AF-A0A0C2F3Z8-F1
#
_cell.length_a   1.000
_cell.length_b   1.000
_cell.length_c   1.000
_cell.angle_alpha   90.00
_cell.angle_beta   90.00
_cell.angle_gamma   90.00
#
_symmetry.space_group_name_H-M   'P 1'
#
loop_
_entity.id
_entity.type
_entity.pdbx_description
1 polymer ?
#
loop_
_entity_poly.entity_id
_entity_poly.type
_entity_poly.pdbx_seq_one_letter_code
_entity_poly.pdbx_strand_id
1 'polypeptide(L)'
;LTYDDRTAFMSSFAGYQILRESTMVRIQGFKMMHEISLDAYRSPASLKIVIGDVRLSLVTTRDSAGRATMNMWRTINGEFAEKRTFDVQGRLASFEMNGKERWSFTYNDDSRPLLVNDMTFDWHAGGVPKKVGRAEYALDENGWTIKRGDVSLEMDGYGRLIGARGPSIDVKMDYDYQNRLISYKNGAISFSLYYALPHLPRRVSHFQSSSDSSATSILYTEEGVAFAMSRDGYRYALALDDEGSL
;
A
#
# COMPACT_ATOMS: atom_id res chain seq x y z
N LEU A 1 -9.17 16.47 -18.30
CA LEU A 1 -7.77 16.59 -17.85
C LEU A 1 -7.27 17.91 -18.41
N THR A 2 -6.74 18.79 -17.57
CA THR A 2 -6.17 20.06 -17.98
C THR A 2 -4.80 20.24 -17.35
N TYR A 3 -3.93 20.99 -18.02
CA TYR A 3 -2.60 21.33 -17.55
C TYR A 3 -2.49 22.84 -17.39
N ASP A 4 -1.61 23.28 -16.50
CA ASP A 4 -1.18 24.67 -16.42
C ASP A 4 -0.19 24.96 -17.56
N ASP A 5 -0.46 25.99 -18.37
CA ASP A 5 0.34 26.31 -19.55
C ASP A 5 1.77 26.79 -19.21
N ARG A 6 2.02 27.28 -17.99
CA ARG A 6 3.34 27.74 -17.55
C ARG A 6 4.18 26.62 -16.94
N THR A 7 3.57 25.76 -16.13
CA THR A 7 4.30 24.73 -15.39
C THR A 7 4.21 23.35 -16.04
N ALA A 8 3.30 23.16 -17.00
CA ALA A 8 2.92 21.87 -17.59
C ALA A 8 2.45 20.82 -16.55
N PHE A 9 2.08 21.26 -15.34
CA PHE A 9 1.53 20.36 -14.32
C PHE A 9 0.03 20.21 -14.51
N MET A 10 -0.50 19.03 -14.19
CA MET A 10 -1.94 18.78 -14.19
C MET A 10 -2.64 19.73 -13.22
N SER A 11 -3.55 20.55 -13.76
CA SER A 11 -4.37 21.53 -13.01
C SER A 11 -5.78 21.00 -12.72
N SER A 12 -6.28 20.04 -13.50
CA SER A 12 -7.53 19.34 -13.17
C SER A 12 -7.61 17.93 -13.75
N PHE A 13 -8.27 17.03 -13.00
CA PHE A 13 -8.50 15.64 -13.41
C PHE A 13 -9.81 15.11 -12.82
N ALA A 14 -10.61 14.43 -13.65
CA ALA A 14 -11.87 13.80 -13.23
C ALA A 14 -12.84 14.72 -12.45
N GLY A 15 -12.84 16.02 -12.79
CA GLY A 15 -13.63 17.06 -12.14
C GLY A 15 -13.04 17.61 -10.83
N TYR A 16 -11.87 17.13 -10.40
CA TYR A 16 -11.09 17.72 -9.31
C TYR A 16 -10.14 18.77 -9.85
N GLN A 17 -10.02 19.87 -9.12
CA GLN A 17 -8.99 20.89 -9.31
C GLN A 17 -7.77 20.51 -8.48
N ILE A 18 -6.58 20.73 -9.03
CA ILE A 18 -5.30 20.42 -8.41
C ILE A 18 -4.50 21.72 -8.33
N LEU A 19 -4.15 22.09 -7.11
CA LEU A 19 -3.34 23.24 -6.79
C LEU A 19 -2.01 22.74 -6.22
N ARG A 20 -0.91 23.16 -6.83
CA ARG A 20 0.45 22.82 -6.40
C ARG A 20 1.18 24.10 -6.02
N GLU A 21 1.67 24.13 -4.79
CA GLU A 21 2.49 25.20 -4.25
C GLU A 21 3.83 24.62 -3.75
N SER A 22 4.76 25.47 -3.35
CA SER A 22 6.07 25.03 -2.85
C SER A 22 5.98 24.19 -1.57
N THR A 23 4.93 24.40 -0.77
CA THR A 23 4.74 23.77 0.54
C THR A 23 3.53 22.84 0.62
N MET A 24 2.73 22.74 -0.45
CA MET A 24 1.55 21.88 -0.43
C MET A 24 1.09 21.42 -1.82
N VAL A 25 0.36 20.31 -1.83
CA VAL A 25 -0.47 19.88 -2.96
C VAL A 25 -1.90 19.70 -2.46
N ARG A 26 -2.84 20.41 -3.07
CA ARG A 26 -4.26 20.34 -2.73
C ARG A 26 -5.09 19.87 -3.93
N ILE A 27 -5.93 18.88 -3.70
CA ILE A 27 -6.91 18.36 -4.65
C ILE A 27 -8.30 18.65 -4.09
N GLN A 28 -9.15 19.31 -4.85
CA GLN A 28 -10.48 19.70 -4.39
C GLN A 28 -11.56 19.52 -5.45
N GLY A 29 -12.74 19.08 -5.03
CA GLY A 29 -13.88 18.83 -5.90
C GLY A 29 -14.92 17.98 -5.19
N PHE A 30 -16.18 18.06 -5.62
CA PHE A 30 -17.26 17.21 -5.09
C PHE A 30 -17.39 17.24 -3.56
N LYS A 31 -17.23 18.42 -2.94
CA LYS A 31 -17.21 18.64 -1.48
C LYS A 31 -16.08 17.92 -0.72
N MET A 32 -15.12 17.34 -1.45
CA MET A 32 -13.89 16.78 -0.92
C MET A 32 -12.75 17.78 -1.11
N MET A 33 -11.90 17.90 -0.10
CA MET A 33 -10.56 18.47 -0.21
C MET A 33 -9.57 17.46 0.37
N HIS A 34 -8.49 17.24 -0.35
CA HIS A 34 -7.36 16.41 0.03
C HIS A 34 -6.10 17.27 -0.10
N GLU A 35 -5.39 17.48 0.99
CA GLU A 35 -4.20 18.33 1.04
C GLU A 35 -3.03 17.59 1.66
N ILE A 36 -1.91 17.59 0.96
CA ILE A 36 -0.63 17.13 1.47
C ILE A 36 0.22 18.36 1.71
N SER A 37 0.66 18.57 2.95
CA SER A 37 1.70 19.57 3.24
C SER A 37 3.08 18.93 3.15
N LEU A 38 4.02 19.69 2.63
CA LEU A 38 5.39 19.26 2.41
C LEU A 38 6.32 19.91 3.43
N ASP A 39 7.34 19.18 3.88
CA ASP A 39 8.41 19.73 4.71
C ASP A 39 9.44 20.54 3.89
N ALA A 40 10.49 21.05 4.55
CA ALA A 40 11.56 21.79 3.92
C ALA A 40 12.34 20.99 2.84
N TYR A 41 12.27 19.66 2.89
CA TYR A 41 12.88 18.74 1.92
C TYR A 41 11.88 18.30 0.84
N ARG A 42 10.69 18.90 0.80
CA ARG A 42 9.57 18.55 -0.08
C ARG A 42 9.04 17.13 0.09
N SER A 43 9.23 16.55 1.28
CA SER A 43 8.64 15.25 1.62
C SER A 43 7.26 15.45 2.27
N PRO A 44 6.28 14.55 2.04
CA PRO A 44 5.00 14.60 2.72
C PRO A 44 5.16 14.61 4.25
N ALA A 45 4.65 15.65 4.88
CA ALA A 45 4.73 15.88 6.33
C ALA A 45 3.36 15.75 7.01
N SER A 46 2.29 16.12 6.30
CA SER A 46 0.93 15.92 6.78
C SER A 46 -0.06 15.72 5.63
N LEU A 47 -1.11 14.99 5.94
CA LEU A 47 -2.28 14.79 5.09
C LEU A 47 -3.50 15.37 5.82
N LYS A 48 -4.37 16.05 5.07
CA LYS A 48 -5.67 16.53 5.54
C LYS A 48 -6.74 16.19 4.50
N ILE A 49 -7.77 15.49 4.95
CA ILE A 49 -8.93 15.15 4.14
C ILE A 49 -10.17 15.77 4.79
N VAL A 50 -10.96 16.46 3.97
CA VAL A 50 -12.16 17.17 4.36
C VAL A 50 -13.29 16.77 3.42
N ILE A 51 -14.37 16.20 3.95
CA ILE A 51 -15.55 15.81 3.18
C ILE A 51 -16.81 16.28 3.92
N GLY A 52 -17.44 17.37 3.48
CA GLY A 52 -18.55 17.97 4.23
C GLY A 52 -18.11 18.38 5.65
N ASP A 53 -18.59 17.68 6.67
CA ASP A 53 -18.21 17.85 8.09
C ASP A 53 -17.17 16.85 8.58
N VAL A 54 -16.87 15.82 7.79
CA VAL A 54 -15.83 14.84 8.11
C VAL A 54 -14.46 15.49 7.95
N ARG A 55 -13.61 15.34 8.96
CA ARG A 55 -12.21 15.77 8.96
C ARG A 55 -11.35 14.57 9.33
N LEU A 56 -10.37 14.27 8.51
CA LEU A 56 -9.30 13.34 8.79
C LEU A 56 -7.97 14.06 8.61
N SER A 57 -7.00 13.76 9.47
CA SER A 57 -5.62 14.21 9.26
C SER A 57 -4.60 13.19 9.73
N LEU A 58 -3.47 13.18 9.06
CA LEU A 58 -2.25 12.48 9.48
C LEU A 58 -1.13 13.51 9.60
N VAL A 59 -0.33 13.42 10.66
CA VAL A 59 0.94 14.14 10.79
C VAL A 59 2.05 13.12 10.98
N THR A 60 3.09 13.20 10.16
CA THR A 60 4.25 12.31 10.20
C THR A 60 5.46 13.04 10.78
N THR A 61 6.02 12.51 11.86
CA THR A 61 7.26 12.99 12.46
C THR A 61 8.42 12.13 11.95
N ARG A 62 9.48 12.77 11.49
CA ARG A 62 10.68 12.10 10.97
C ARG A 62 11.90 12.39 11.84
N ASP A 63 12.83 11.45 11.92
CA ASP A 63 14.14 11.69 12.52
C ASP A 63 15.09 12.42 11.56
N SER A 64 16.32 12.68 12.01
CA SER A 64 17.34 13.35 11.20
C SER A 64 17.80 12.55 9.98
N ALA A 65 17.49 11.25 9.91
CA ALA A 65 17.74 10.41 8.74
C ALA A 65 16.54 10.35 7.78
N GLY A 66 15.46 11.06 8.08
CA GLY A 66 14.24 11.11 7.25
C GLY A 66 13.27 9.94 7.48
N ARG A 67 13.54 9.06 8.45
CA ARG A 67 12.68 7.90 8.73
C ARG A 67 11.47 8.34 9.55
N ALA A 68 10.29 7.84 9.21
CA ALA A 68 9.09 8.09 9.99
C ALA A 68 9.21 7.43 11.37
N THR A 69 9.16 8.24 12.43
CA THR A 69 9.20 7.79 13.82
C THR A 69 7.84 7.85 14.48
N MET A 70 6.92 8.66 13.98
CA MET A 70 5.55 8.71 14.47
C MET A 70 4.57 9.14 13.38
N ASN A 71 3.45 8.42 13.26
CA ASN A 71 2.26 8.86 12.54
C ASN A 71 1.16 9.16 13.55
N MET A 72 0.64 10.38 13.53
CA MET A 72 -0.47 10.80 14.38
C MET A 72 -1.73 10.99 13.53
N TRP A 73 -2.67 10.06 13.68
CA TRP A 73 -3.94 10.09 13.00
C TRP A 73 -5.00 10.79 13.85
N ARG A 74 -5.78 11.67 13.23
CA ARG A 74 -7.03 12.21 13.76
C ARG A 74 -8.14 11.79 12.81
N THR A 75 -9.04 10.97 13.31
CA THR A 75 -10.18 10.46 12.54
C THR A 75 -11.48 10.85 13.24
N ILE A 76 -12.62 10.56 12.60
CA ILE A 76 -13.94 10.73 13.22
C ILE A 76 -14.13 9.89 14.49
N ASN A 77 -13.37 8.81 14.65
CA ASN A 77 -13.47 7.90 15.79
C ASN A 77 -12.47 8.23 16.91
N GLY A 78 -11.71 9.32 16.77
CA GLY A 78 -10.69 9.76 17.71
C GLY A 78 -9.28 9.76 17.13
N GLU A 79 -8.32 9.96 18.03
CA GLU A 79 -6.90 10.01 17.70
C GLU A 79 -6.21 8.69 18.02
N PHE A 80 -5.26 8.30 17.18
CA PHE A 80 -4.32 7.23 17.49
C PHE A 80 -2.95 7.55 16.90
N ALA A 81 -1.92 6.97 17.51
CA ALA A 81 -0.54 7.15 17.09
C ALA A 81 0.12 5.81 16.79
N GLU A 82 0.88 5.77 15.70
CA GLU A 82 1.84 4.73 15.42
C GLU A 82 3.23 5.28 15.75
N LYS A 83 4.04 4.54 16.49
CA LYS A 83 5.41 4.92 16.82
C LYS A 83 6.38 3.86 16.34
N ARG A 84 7.46 4.30 15.72
CA ARG A 84 8.54 3.46 15.18
C ARG A 84 9.83 3.85 15.86
N THR A 85 10.62 2.88 16.30
CA THR A 85 12.01 3.09 16.70
C THR A 85 12.92 2.26 15.80
N PHE A 86 14.17 2.69 15.68
CA PHE A 86 15.15 2.06 14.81
C PHE A 86 16.41 1.71 15.61
N ASP A 87 17.04 0.59 15.27
CA ASP A 87 18.32 0.20 15.86
C ASP A 87 19.49 1.04 15.29
N VAL A 88 20.71 0.77 15.75
CA VAL A 88 21.90 1.51 15.34
C VAL A 88 22.28 1.27 13.87
N GLN A 89 21.79 0.19 13.26
CA GLN A 89 21.90 -0.10 11.81
C GLN A 89 20.75 0.52 11.01
N GLY A 90 19.79 1.13 11.69
CA GLY A 90 18.63 1.79 11.12
C GLY A 90 17.49 0.88 10.69
N ARG A 91 17.46 -0.35 11.19
CA ARG A 91 16.37 -1.31 10.99
C ARG A 91 15.27 -1.07 12.02
N LEU A 92 14.01 -1.37 11.69
CA LEU A 92 12.88 -1.20 12.60
C LEU A 92 13.12 -2.04 13.87
N ALA A 93 13.24 -1.41 15.03
CA ALA A 93 13.49 -2.09 16.31
C ALA A 93 12.19 -2.32 17.09
N SER A 94 11.29 -1.33 17.05
CA SER A 94 9.95 -1.48 17.60
C SER A 94 8.91 -0.71 16.81
N PHE A 95 7.69 -1.25 16.81
CA PHE A 95 6.48 -0.59 16.35
C PHE A 95 5.46 -0.61 17.49
N GLU A 96 4.79 0.50 17.74
CA GLU A 96 3.75 0.60 18.75
C GLU A 96 2.53 1.29 18.17
N MET A 97 1.35 0.71 18.37
CA MET A 97 0.08 1.29 17.98
C MET A 97 -0.73 1.66 19.22
N ASN A 98 -1.04 2.96 19.31
CA ASN A 98 -1.88 3.58 20.33
C ASN A 98 -1.46 3.29 21.79
N GLY A 99 -0.17 3.05 22.03
CA GLY A 99 0.34 2.69 23.36
C GLY A 99 -0.14 1.33 23.88
N LYS A 100 -0.77 0.50 23.04
CA LYS A 100 -1.40 -0.76 23.44
C LYS A 100 -0.73 -1.96 22.78
N GLU A 101 -0.71 -1.96 21.45
CA GLU A 101 -0.11 -3.04 20.68
C GLU A 101 1.35 -2.69 20.39
N ARG A 102 2.25 -3.62 20.67
CA ARG A 102 3.68 -3.43 20.48
C ARG A 102 4.28 -4.63 19.77
N TRP A 103 5.14 -4.32 18.80
CA TRP A 103 5.98 -5.26 18.09
C TRP A 103 7.42 -4.90 18.35
N SER A 104 8.22 -5.87 18.77
CA SER A 104 9.68 -5.77 18.86
C SER A 104 10.31 -6.66 17.81
N PHE A 105 11.34 -6.15 17.15
CA PHE A 105 12.03 -6.84 16.06
C PHE A 105 13.48 -7.04 16.47
N THR A 106 13.99 -8.25 16.27
CA THR A 106 15.42 -8.53 16.32
C THR A 106 15.87 -9.15 15.01
N TYR A 107 17.14 -9.00 14.71
CA TYR A 107 17.72 -9.40 13.45
C TYR A 107 18.93 -10.29 13.69
N ASN A 108 19.17 -11.23 12.78
CA ASN A 108 20.41 -11.98 12.75
C ASN A 108 21.55 -11.17 12.11
N ASP A 109 22.74 -11.76 12.01
CA ASP A 109 23.93 -11.11 11.45
C ASP A 109 23.78 -10.73 9.96
N ASP A 110 22.93 -11.46 9.22
CA ASP A 110 22.57 -11.16 7.83
C ASP A 110 21.50 -10.05 7.71
N SER A 111 21.14 -9.39 8.82
CA SER A 111 20.07 -8.38 8.90
C SER A 111 18.68 -8.87 8.48
N ARG A 112 18.42 -10.17 8.62
CA ARG A 112 17.10 -10.77 8.43
C ARG A 112 16.36 -10.82 9.76
N PRO A 113 15.02 -10.65 9.79
CA PRO A 113 14.25 -10.84 11.01
C PRO A 113 14.57 -12.19 11.64
N LEU A 114 14.95 -12.18 12.91
CA LEU A 114 15.19 -13.37 13.72
C LEU A 114 13.99 -13.63 14.64
N LEU A 115 13.47 -12.55 15.22
CA LEU A 115 12.33 -12.58 16.14
C LEU A 115 11.43 -11.36 15.87
N VAL A 116 10.12 -11.61 15.82
CA VAL A 116 9.09 -10.56 15.89
C VAL A 116 8.16 -10.90 17.05
N ASN A 117 8.24 -10.13 18.14
CA ASN A 117 7.69 -10.50 19.45
C ASN A 117 8.16 -11.89 19.89
N ASP A 118 7.27 -12.88 19.92
CA ASP A 118 7.60 -14.27 20.27
C ASP A 118 7.69 -15.18 19.03
N MET A 119 7.57 -14.62 17.82
CA MET A 119 7.60 -15.36 16.57
C MET A 119 9.02 -15.46 16.03
N THR A 120 9.57 -16.68 15.99
CA THR A 120 10.90 -16.96 15.47
C THR A 120 10.91 -17.14 13.95
N PHE A 121 12.01 -16.75 13.33
CA PHE A 121 12.24 -16.85 11.89
C PHE A 121 13.54 -17.64 11.64
N ASP A 122 13.41 -18.77 10.96
CA ASP A 122 14.53 -19.55 10.44
C ASP A 122 14.65 -19.32 8.93
N TRP A 123 15.88 -19.26 8.44
CA TRP A 123 16.17 -18.94 7.03
C TRP A 123 16.95 -20.06 6.37
N HIS A 124 16.69 -20.28 5.08
CA HIS A 124 17.62 -20.99 4.22
C HIS A 124 18.87 -20.12 3.96
N ALA A 125 19.99 -20.74 3.58
CA ALA A 125 21.22 -20.01 3.24
C ALA A 125 20.99 -18.95 2.15
N GLY A 126 20.12 -19.24 1.18
CA GLY A 126 19.72 -18.31 0.12
C GLY A 126 18.82 -17.14 0.55
N GLY A 127 18.46 -17.04 1.84
CA GLY A 127 17.68 -15.92 2.37
C GLY A 127 16.18 -16.00 2.20
N VAL A 128 15.66 -17.16 1.82
CA VAL A 128 14.22 -17.44 1.82
C VAL A 128 13.82 -18.00 3.19
N PRO A 129 12.65 -17.64 3.75
CA PRO A 129 12.18 -18.22 4.99
C PRO A 129 12.14 -19.75 4.89
N LYS A 130 12.65 -20.43 5.92
CA LYS A 130 12.55 -21.88 6.12
C LYS A 130 11.41 -22.20 7.08
N LYS A 131 11.27 -21.40 8.13
CA LYS A 131 10.21 -21.55 9.14
C LYS A 131 9.90 -20.20 9.77
N VAL A 132 8.62 -19.92 9.94
CA VAL A 132 8.15 -18.73 10.66
C VAL A 132 7.09 -19.17 11.67
N GLY A 133 7.44 -19.11 12.96
CA GLY A 133 6.65 -19.72 14.02
C GLY A 133 6.38 -21.21 13.76
N ARG A 134 5.12 -21.57 13.51
CA ARG A 134 4.72 -22.96 13.19
C ARG A 134 4.68 -23.27 11.69
N ALA A 135 4.74 -22.26 10.83
CA ALA A 135 4.64 -22.44 9.39
C ALA A 135 6.01 -22.78 8.80
N GLU A 136 6.14 -23.96 8.22
CA GLU A 136 7.31 -24.38 7.46
C GLU A 136 7.15 -23.99 5.99
N TYR A 137 8.28 -23.67 5.36
CA TYR A 137 8.34 -23.26 3.97
C TYR A 137 9.10 -24.31 3.17
N ALA A 138 8.61 -24.62 1.97
CA ALA A 138 9.30 -25.47 1.03
C ALA A 138 9.59 -24.69 -0.26
N LEU A 139 10.75 -24.97 -0.84
CA LEU A 139 11.23 -24.34 -2.07
C LEU A 139 11.27 -25.35 -3.21
N ASP A 140 11.12 -24.88 -4.44
CA ASP A 140 11.50 -25.66 -5.62
C ASP A 140 13.01 -25.56 -5.91
N GLU A 141 13.44 -26.22 -7.00
CA GLU A 141 14.84 -26.22 -7.44
C GLU A 141 15.35 -24.83 -7.88
N ASN A 142 14.45 -23.90 -8.21
CA ASN A 142 14.77 -22.51 -8.56
C ASN A 142 14.83 -21.59 -7.32
N GLY A 143 14.53 -22.13 -6.12
CA GLY A 143 14.51 -21.39 -4.87
C GLY A 143 13.20 -20.62 -4.61
N TRP A 144 12.15 -20.84 -5.41
CA TRP A 144 10.85 -20.22 -5.19
C TRP A 144 10.05 -20.95 -4.13
N THR A 145 9.34 -20.20 -3.29
CA THR A 145 8.45 -20.82 -2.28
C THR A 145 7.26 -21.48 -2.95
N ILE A 146 7.15 -22.80 -2.79
CA ILE A 146 6.03 -23.63 -3.30
C ILE A 146 5.11 -24.11 -2.19
N LYS A 147 5.47 -23.91 -0.92
CA LYS A 147 4.62 -24.26 0.23
C LYS A 147 4.88 -23.35 1.42
N ARG A 148 3.83 -23.00 2.15
CA ARG A 148 3.84 -22.33 3.46
C ARG A 148 2.81 -22.98 4.37
N GLY A 149 3.24 -23.77 5.34
CA GLY A 149 2.35 -24.59 6.16
C GLY A 149 1.49 -25.50 5.27
N ASP A 150 0.17 -25.42 5.42
CA ASP A 150 -0.79 -26.21 4.62
C ASP A 150 -1.19 -25.54 3.29
N VAL A 151 -0.54 -24.43 2.91
CA VAL A 151 -0.79 -23.72 1.66
C VAL A 151 0.28 -24.06 0.64
N SER A 152 -0.12 -24.66 -0.48
CA SER A 152 0.72 -24.85 -1.67
C SER A 152 0.63 -23.62 -2.58
N LEU A 153 1.76 -23.21 -3.15
CA LEU A 153 1.89 -22.08 -4.07
C LEU A 153 2.33 -22.58 -5.45
N GLU A 154 1.75 -22.02 -6.49
CA GLU A 154 2.03 -22.36 -7.89
C GLU A 154 2.63 -21.15 -8.58
N MET A 155 3.86 -21.28 -9.08
CA MET A 155 4.59 -20.24 -9.79
C MET A 155 4.69 -20.59 -11.28
N ASP A 156 4.65 -19.60 -12.16
CA ASP A 156 4.97 -19.80 -13.57
C ASP A 156 6.47 -19.68 -13.85
N GLY A 157 6.90 -19.92 -15.11
CA GLY A 157 8.30 -19.84 -15.51
C GLY A 157 8.96 -18.46 -15.37
N TYR A 158 8.20 -17.40 -15.06
CA TYR A 158 8.72 -16.06 -14.76
C TYR A 158 8.81 -15.79 -13.25
N GLY A 159 8.48 -16.76 -12.40
CA GLY A 159 8.45 -16.61 -10.95
C GLY A 159 7.23 -15.85 -10.44
N ARG A 160 6.16 -15.75 -11.23
CA ARG A 160 4.91 -15.07 -10.83
C ARG A 160 3.98 -16.08 -10.18
N LEU A 161 3.32 -15.70 -9.09
CA LEU A 161 2.33 -16.53 -8.42
C LEU A 161 1.08 -16.64 -9.30
N ILE A 162 0.78 -17.83 -9.81
CA ILE A 162 -0.40 -18.13 -10.65
C ILE A 162 -1.49 -18.88 -9.89
N GLY A 163 -1.17 -19.43 -8.72
CA GLY A 163 -2.18 -20.03 -7.86
C GLY A 163 -1.71 -20.32 -6.44
N ALA A 164 -2.68 -20.47 -5.54
CA ALA A 164 -2.45 -20.94 -4.17
C ALA A 164 -3.61 -21.82 -3.70
N ARG A 165 -3.31 -22.95 -3.04
CA ARG A 165 -4.32 -23.91 -2.57
C ARG A 165 -4.03 -24.34 -1.13
N GLY A 166 -5.06 -24.39 -0.29
CA GLY A 166 -4.97 -24.83 1.10
C GLY A 166 -6.35 -24.82 1.76
N PRO A 167 -6.45 -25.08 3.08
CA PRO A 167 -7.73 -25.27 3.77
C PRO A 167 -8.73 -24.11 3.65
N SER A 168 -8.26 -22.88 3.43
CA SER A 168 -9.11 -21.68 3.32
C SER A 168 -8.69 -20.78 2.15
N ILE A 169 -7.91 -21.31 1.20
CA ILE A 169 -7.39 -20.56 0.06
C ILE A 169 -7.51 -21.41 -1.21
N ASP A 170 -8.17 -20.86 -2.22
CA ASP A 170 -8.19 -21.41 -3.57
C ASP A 170 -8.12 -20.25 -4.55
N VAL A 171 -6.89 -19.82 -4.80
CA VAL A 171 -6.57 -18.63 -5.57
C VAL A 171 -6.02 -19.01 -6.94
N LYS A 172 -6.47 -18.29 -7.96
CA LYS A 172 -5.86 -18.28 -9.30
C LYS A 172 -5.59 -16.84 -9.73
N MET A 173 -4.46 -16.64 -10.41
CA MET A 173 -4.01 -15.35 -10.87
C MET A 173 -3.59 -15.43 -12.33
N ASP A 174 -4.01 -14.46 -13.14
CA ASP A 174 -3.60 -14.34 -14.53
C ASP A 174 -2.88 -13.00 -14.76
N TYR A 175 -1.92 -13.02 -15.69
CA TYR A 175 -1.09 -11.87 -16.00
C TYR A 175 -1.11 -11.56 -17.49
N ASP A 176 -0.95 -10.29 -17.85
CA ASP A 176 -0.75 -9.89 -19.23
C ASP A 176 0.72 -10.05 -19.69
N TYR A 177 0.98 -9.68 -20.95
CA TYR A 177 2.31 -9.72 -21.57
C TYR A 177 3.31 -8.74 -20.95
N GLN A 178 2.86 -7.78 -20.14
CA GLN A 178 3.70 -6.82 -19.41
C GLN A 178 3.94 -7.26 -17.95
N ASN A 179 3.56 -8.50 -17.59
CA ASN A 179 3.65 -9.05 -16.24
C ASN A 179 2.77 -8.32 -15.21
N ARG A 180 1.65 -7.74 -15.63
CA ARG A 180 0.68 -7.11 -14.73
C ARG A 180 -0.44 -8.10 -14.40
N LEU A 181 -0.83 -8.17 -13.13
CA LEU A 181 -1.96 -9.00 -12.69
C LEU A 181 -3.25 -8.46 -13.32
N ILE A 182 -3.96 -9.26 -14.10
CA ILE A 182 -5.21 -8.86 -14.79
C ILE A 182 -6.44 -9.55 -14.22
N SER A 183 -6.26 -10.67 -13.53
CA SER A 183 -7.33 -11.46 -12.94
C SER A 183 -6.86 -12.06 -11.63
N TYR A 184 -7.72 -11.98 -10.62
CA TYR A 184 -7.55 -12.65 -9.33
C TYR A 184 -8.86 -13.35 -8.99
N LYS A 185 -8.84 -14.67 -8.87
CA LYS A 185 -10.00 -15.47 -8.45
C LYS A 185 -9.70 -16.11 -7.11
N ASN A 186 -10.63 -16.00 -6.16
CA ASN A 186 -10.60 -16.71 -4.88
C ASN A 186 -11.95 -17.43 -4.67
N GLY A 187 -11.98 -18.74 -4.86
CA GLY A 187 -13.21 -19.52 -4.86
C GLY A 187 -14.21 -19.04 -5.92
N ALA A 188 -15.40 -18.59 -5.49
CA ALA A 188 -16.47 -18.14 -6.38
C ALA A 188 -16.34 -16.67 -6.83
N ILE A 189 -15.52 -15.88 -6.14
CA ILE A 189 -15.35 -14.45 -6.44
C ILE A 189 -14.12 -14.27 -7.31
N SER A 190 -14.26 -13.54 -8.41
CA SER A 190 -13.12 -13.10 -9.22
C SER A 190 -13.09 -11.59 -9.37
N PHE A 191 -11.90 -11.04 -9.57
CA PHE A 191 -11.66 -9.63 -9.80
C PHE A 191 -10.91 -9.48 -11.13
N SER A 192 -11.42 -8.60 -11.98
CA SER A 192 -10.72 -8.15 -13.19
C SER A 192 -10.03 -6.83 -12.90
N LEU A 193 -8.77 -6.69 -13.30
CA LEU A 193 -7.94 -5.50 -13.08
C LEU A 193 -7.59 -4.84 -14.43
N TYR A 194 -7.76 -3.53 -14.52
CA TYR A 194 -7.56 -2.76 -15.74
C TYR A 194 -6.53 -1.64 -15.55
N TYR A 195 -5.72 -1.40 -16.58
CA TYR A 195 -4.58 -0.49 -16.57
C TYR A 195 -4.71 0.55 -17.68
N ALA A 196 -5.61 1.51 -17.50
CA ALA A 196 -5.98 2.51 -18.51
C ALA A 196 -5.22 3.84 -18.39
N LEU A 197 -4.16 3.91 -17.58
CA LEU A 197 -3.36 5.12 -17.38
C LEU A 197 -1.98 4.96 -18.05
N PRO A 198 -1.76 5.49 -19.27
CA PRO A 198 -0.50 5.30 -19.99
C PRO A 198 0.73 5.85 -19.26
N HIS A 199 0.56 6.94 -18.50
CA HIS A 199 1.62 7.56 -17.69
C HIS A 199 1.90 6.79 -16.38
N LEU A 200 1.00 5.90 -15.97
CA LEU A 200 1.11 5.04 -14.78
C LEU A 200 0.81 3.58 -15.16
N PRO A 201 1.62 2.97 -16.06
CA PRO A 201 1.24 1.72 -16.73
C PRO A 201 1.14 0.51 -15.80
N ARG A 202 1.68 0.60 -14.58
CA ARG A 202 1.61 -0.45 -13.55
C ARG A 202 0.55 -0.18 -12.47
N ARG A 203 -0.21 0.91 -12.56
CA ARG A 203 -1.29 1.22 -11.61
C ARG A 203 -2.62 0.69 -12.14
N VAL A 204 -3.31 -0.08 -11.30
CA VAL A 204 -4.69 -0.49 -11.55
C VAL A 204 -5.55 0.77 -11.55
N SER A 205 -6.13 1.13 -12.69
CA SER A 205 -7.02 2.28 -12.79
C SER A 205 -8.48 1.92 -12.58
N HIS A 206 -8.86 0.68 -12.90
CA HIS A 206 -10.18 0.15 -12.61
C HIS A 206 -10.09 -1.28 -12.15
N PHE A 207 -11.05 -1.69 -11.33
CA PHE A 207 -11.25 -3.10 -11.01
C PHE A 207 -12.73 -3.42 -10.89
N GLN A 208 -13.11 -4.66 -11.14
CA GLN A 208 -14.49 -5.12 -11.01
C GLN A 208 -14.51 -6.52 -10.41
N SER A 209 -15.30 -6.70 -9.35
CA SER A 209 -15.61 -8.04 -8.85
C SER A 209 -16.67 -8.72 -9.72
N SER A 210 -16.64 -10.05 -9.82
CA SER A 210 -17.67 -10.85 -10.49
C SER A 210 -19.05 -10.72 -9.84
N SER A 211 -19.11 -10.24 -8.59
CA SER A 211 -20.35 -9.92 -7.89
C SER A 211 -20.82 -8.47 -8.08
N ASP A 212 -20.02 -7.62 -8.72
CA ASP A 212 -20.29 -6.19 -8.86
C ASP A 212 -21.02 -5.87 -10.17
N SER A 213 -22.07 -5.05 -10.08
CA SER A 213 -22.78 -4.51 -11.26
C SER A 213 -21.99 -3.44 -12.02
N SER A 214 -20.98 -2.84 -11.41
CA SER A 214 -20.15 -1.80 -12.04
C SER A 214 -18.68 -1.91 -11.62
N ALA A 215 -17.80 -1.38 -12.47
CA ALA A 215 -16.38 -1.26 -12.15
C ALA A 215 -16.13 -0.10 -11.18
N THR A 216 -15.19 -0.31 -10.27
CA THR A 216 -14.62 0.75 -9.43
C THR A 216 -13.48 1.40 -10.18
N SER A 217 -13.45 2.73 -10.20
CA SER A 217 -12.33 3.53 -10.74
C SER A 217 -11.48 4.07 -9.60
N ILE A 218 -10.15 4.02 -9.74
CA ILE A 218 -9.20 4.61 -8.79
C ILE A 218 -8.57 5.84 -9.45
N LEU A 219 -8.55 6.95 -8.73
CA LEU A 219 -8.00 8.22 -9.18
C LEU A 219 -6.67 8.47 -8.48
N TYR A 220 -5.66 8.79 -9.29
CA TYR A 220 -4.29 9.00 -8.85
C TYR A 220 -3.84 10.44 -9.13
N THR A 221 -2.89 10.92 -8.34
CA THR A 221 -2.08 12.10 -8.70
C THR A 221 -1.12 11.75 -9.85
N GLU A 222 -0.43 12.75 -10.43
CA GLU A 222 0.59 12.51 -11.47
C GLU A 222 1.74 11.63 -10.97
N GLU A 223 2.05 11.72 -9.67
CA GLU A 223 3.06 10.90 -8.99
C GLU A 223 2.59 9.47 -8.69
N GLY A 224 1.33 9.16 -9.02
CA GLY A 224 0.76 7.83 -8.82
C GLY A 224 0.28 7.54 -7.40
N VAL A 225 -0.02 8.57 -6.61
CA VAL A 225 -0.62 8.44 -5.28
C VAL A 225 -2.14 8.40 -5.42
N ALA A 226 -2.79 7.37 -4.88
CA ALA A 226 -4.25 7.24 -4.96
C ALA A 226 -4.90 8.23 -3.97
N PHE A 227 -5.89 9.01 -4.41
CA PHE A 227 -6.54 10.01 -3.54
C PHE A 227 -8.07 9.86 -3.48
N ALA A 228 -8.66 9.19 -4.48
CA ALA A 228 -10.10 8.94 -4.49
C ALA A 228 -10.43 7.66 -5.28
N MET A 229 -11.57 7.07 -4.98
CA MET A 229 -12.20 6.06 -5.83
C MET A 229 -13.64 6.46 -6.16
N SER A 230 -14.17 5.93 -7.25
CA SER A 230 -15.58 6.10 -7.62
C SER A 230 -16.20 4.79 -8.06
N ARG A 231 -17.43 4.54 -7.60
CA ARG A 231 -18.19 3.32 -7.89
C ARG A 231 -19.68 3.62 -7.74
N ASP A 232 -20.52 3.15 -8.68
CA ASP A 232 -21.99 3.28 -8.61
C ASP A 232 -22.48 4.73 -8.33
N GLY A 233 -21.79 5.74 -8.87
CA GLY A 233 -22.08 7.16 -8.63
C GLY A 233 -21.57 7.72 -7.31
N TYR A 234 -21.11 6.88 -6.38
CA TYR A 234 -20.45 7.29 -5.14
C TYR A 234 -18.98 7.63 -5.38
N ARG A 235 -18.48 8.54 -4.54
CA ARG A 235 -17.07 8.94 -4.48
C ARG A 235 -16.57 8.76 -3.06
N TYR A 236 -15.38 8.20 -2.94
CA TYR A 236 -14.73 7.93 -1.67
C TYR A 236 -13.37 8.62 -1.69
N ALA A 237 -13.01 9.30 -0.60
CA ALA A 237 -11.64 9.74 -0.41
C ALA A 237 -10.82 8.53 0.05
N LEU A 238 -9.58 8.46 -0.44
CA LEU A 238 -8.60 7.51 0.05
C LEU A 238 -7.68 8.23 1.01
N ALA A 239 -7.62 7.78 2.25
CA ALA A 239 -6.63 8.21 3.22
C ALA A 239 -5.45 7.25 3.12
N LEU A 240 -4.26 7.76 2.83
CA LEU A 240 -3.06 6.96 2.79
C LEU A 240 -2.09 7.40 3.89
N ASP A 241 -1.35 6.46 4.46
CA ASP A 241 -0.21 6.75 5.32
C ASP A 241 0.96 7.34 4.53
N ASP A 242 2.06 7.62 5.22
CA ASP A 242 3.25 8.20 4.60
C ASP A 242 4.03 7.23 3.69
N GLU A 243 3.67 5.94 3.69
CA GLU A 243 4.22 4.90 2.83
C GLU A 243 3.26 4.54 1.66
N GLY A 244 2.07 5.16 1.61
CA GLY A 244 1.07 4.95 0.57
C GLY A 244 0.10 3.80 0.85
N SER A 245 -0.01 3.35 2.10
CA SER A 245 -0.94 2.30 2.55
C SER A 245 -2.29 2.91 2.95
N LEU A 246 -3.40 2.24 2.61
CA LEU A 246 -4.77 2.62 2.95
C LEU A 246 -5.11 2.43 4.44
#